data_AF-A0A359FIU8-F1
#
_entry.id   AF-A0A359FIU8-F1
#
_cell.length_a   1.000
_cell.length_b   1.000
_cell.length_c   1.000
_cell.angle_alpha   90.00
_cell.angle_beta   90.00
_cell.angle_gamma   90.00
#
_symmetry.space_group_name_H-M   'P 1'
#
loop_
_entity.id
_entity.type
_entity.pdbx_description
1 polymer ?
#
loop_
_entity_poly.entity_id
_entity_poly.type
_entity_poly.pdbx_seq_one_letter_code
_entity_poly.pdbx_strand_id
1 'polypeptide(L)'
;MATSKMRVEIPKNPKEELELAEQIYKHHTDVGAASPLNSMTDFNWAAEGPKVATCLEWHKKAEAYKKQMEEAYKERDLLLKGIDEAVKATRDVLTGINRSNMKRMADWGFVVIESAKSSGGGASTEGK
;
A
#
# COMPACT_ATOMS: atom_id res chain seq x y z
N MET A 1 -19.33 -27.91 -39.15
CA MET A 1 -19.90 -27.17 -38.01
C MET A 1 -18.75 -26.73 -37.12
N ALA A 2 -18.42 -25.43 -37.09
CA ALA A 2 -17.38 -24.93 -36.20
C ALA A 2 -17.93 -24.92 -34.77
N THR A 3 -17.32 -25.69 -33.87
CA THR A 3 -17.65 -25.67 -32.44
C THR A 3 -17.13 -24.36 -31.85
N SER A 4 -18.03 -23.43 -31.53
CA SER A 4 -17.71 -22.26 -30.72
C SER A 4 -17.12 -22.73 -29.40
N LYS A 5 -15.85 -22.42 -29.12
CA LYS A 5 -15.21 -22.72 -27.83
C LYS A 5 -15.88 -21.84 -26.76
N MET A 6 -16.86 -22.38 -26.06
CA MET A 6 -17.41 -21.77 -24.84
C MET A 6 -16.33 -21.79 -23.76
N ARG A 7 -16.17 -20.67 -23.05
CA ARG A 7 -15.27 -20.51 -21.91
C ARG A 7 -16.08 -20.01 -20.72
N VAL A 8 -15.83 -20.59 -19.55
CA VAL A 8 -16.31 -20.07 -18.27
C VAL A 8 -15.22 -19.19 -17.69
N GLU A 9 -15.53 -17.93 -17.41
CA GLU A 9 -14.59 -16.99 -16.80
C GLU A 9 -14.86 -16.89 -15.30
N ILE A 10 -13.80 -16.99 -14.51
CA ILE A 10 -13.83 -16.74 -13.08
C ILE A 10 -13.33 -15.31 -12.86
N PRO A 11 -14.08 -14.45 -12.15
CA PRO A 11 -13.62 -13.11 -11.84
C PRO A 11 -12.27 -13.14 -11.11
N LYS A 12 -11.42 -12.15 -11.39
CA LYS A 12 -10.11 -11.99 -10.70
C LYS A 12 -10.17 -10.96 -9.58
N ASN A 13 -11.23 -10.15 -9.56
CA ASN A 13 -11.43 -9.18 -8.51
C ASN A 13 -12.04 -9.89 -7.29
N PRO A 14 -11.48 -9.73 -6.09
CA PRO A 14 -12.00 -10.37 -4.89
C PRO A 14 -13.48 -10.08 -4.61
N LYS A 15 -13.96 -8.87 -4.94
CA LYS A 15 -15.37 -8.50 -4.78
C LYS A 15 -16.27 -9.32 -5.70
N GLU A 16 -15.93 -9.35 -6.99
CA GLU A 16 -16.71 -10.06 -8.00
C GLU A 16 -16.67 -11.58 -7.79
N GLU A 17 -15.53 -12.10 -7.31
CA GLU A 17 -15.39 -13.50 -6.93
C GLU A 17 -16.29 -13.86 -5.73
N LEU A 18 -16.34 -12.99 -4.71
CA LEU A 18 -17.22 -13.18 -3.55
C LEU A 18 -18.71 -13.04 -3.91
N GLU A 19 -19.07 -12.13 -4.81
CA GLU A 19 -20.44 -12.00 -5.34
C GLU A 19 -20.85 -13.25 -6.12
N LEU A 20 -19.95 -13.80 -6.95
CA LEU A 20 -20.19 -15.07 -7.62
C LEU A 20 -20.33 -16.24 -6.63
N ALA A 21 -19.48 -16.30 -5.60
CA ALA A 21 -19.55 -17.32 -4.56
C ALA A 21 -20.87 -17.26 -3.78
N GLU A 22 -21.39 -16.06 -3.49
CA GLU A 22 -22.70 -15.87 -2.85
C GLU A 22 -23.84 -16.42 -3.72
N GLN A 23 -23.81 -16.14 -5.02
CA GLN A 23 -24.80 -16.66 -5.97
C GLN A 23 -24.75 -18.19 -6.09
N ILE A 24 -23.55 -18.76 -6.19
CA ILE A 24 -23.36 -20.21 -6.26
C ILE A 24 -23.89 -20.86 -4.98
N TYR A 25 -23.52 -20.33 -3.81
CA TYR A 25 -23.95 -20.89 -2.54
C TYR A 25 -25.47 -20.79 -2.37
N LYS A 26 -26.07 -19.65 -2.71
CA LYS A 26 -27.53 -19.47 -2.69
C LYS A 26 -28.23 -20.49 -3.59
N HIS A 27 -27.77 -20.64 -4.83
CA HIS A 27 -28.37 -21.61 -5.74
C HIS A 27 -28.19 -23.05 -5.25
N HIS A 28 -27.02 -23.39 -4.68
CA HIS A 28 -26.76 -24.67 -4.06
C HIS A 28 -27.73 -24.96 -2.91
N THR A 29 -27.98 -23.98 -2.05
CA THR A 29 -28.96 -24.11 -0.96
C THR A 29 -30.40 -24.22 -1.47
N ASP A 30 -30.75 -23.48 -2.53
CA ASP A 30 -32.09 -23.48 -3.11
C ASP A 30 -32.45 -24.84 -3.73
N VAL A 31 -31.50 -25.50 -4.40
CA VAL A 31 -31.72 -26.84 -4.99
C VAL A 31 -31.44 -27.98 -4.01
N GLY A 32 -30.79 -27.70 -2.87
CA GLY A 32 -30.57 -28.62 -1.77
C GLY A 32 -29.92 -29.95 -2.18
N ALA A 33 -30.57 -31.07 -1.85
CA ALA A 33 -30.07 -32.41 -2.15
C ALA A 33 -29.90 -32.68 -3.66
N ALA A 34 -30.63 -31.97 -4.52
CA ALA A 34 -30.50 -32.08 -5.97
C ALA A 34 -29.27 -31.34 -6.51
N SER A 35 -28.51 -30.62 -5.67
CA SER A 35 -27.35 -29.89 -6.14
C SER A 35 -26.25 -30.84 -6.60
N PRO A 36 -25.73 -30.69 -7.84
CA PRO A 36 -24.60 -31.50 -8.31
C PRO A 36 -23.34 -31.24 -7.49
N LEU A 37 -23.24 -30.10 -6.81
CA LEU A 37 -22.09 -29.74 -5.98
C LEU A 37 -21.93 -30.64 -4.74
N ASN A 38 -22.97 -31.40 -4.34
CA ASN A 38 -22.88 -32.40 -3.28
C ASN A 38 -21.92 -33.56 -3.64
N SER A 39 -21.59 -33.73 -4.92
CA SER A 39 -20.66 -34.75 -5.40
C SER A 39 -19.18 -34.35 -5.31
N MET A 40 -18.87 -33.10 -4.93
CA MET A 40 -17.49 -32.64 -4.79
C MET A 40 -16.81 -33.32 -3.59
N THR A 41 -15.62 -33.91 -3.81
CA THR A 41 -14.88 -34.62 -2.75
C THR A 41 -13.90 -33.71 -2.01
N ASP A 42 -13.29 -32.76 -2.71
CA ASP A 42 -12.17 -31.96 -2.18
C ASP A 42 -12.63 -30.63 -1.56
N PHE A 43 -13.83 -30.17 -1.92
CA PHE A 43 -14.38 -28.89 -1.47
C PHE A 43 -15.82 -29.05 -0.99
N ASN A 44 -16.16 -28.36 0.08
CA ASN A 44 -17.46 -28.47 0.72
C ASN A 44 -18.14 -27.11 0.87
N TRP A 45 -19.19 -26.86 0.09
CA TRP A 45 -19.96 -25.62 0.15
C TRP A 45 -20.73 -25.45 1.46
N ALA A 46 -21.02 -26.51 2.21
CA ALA A 46 -21.60 -26.39 3.55
C ALA A 46 -20.59 -25.78 4.55
N ALA A 47 -19.29 -25.95 4.32
CA ALA A 47 -18.23 -25.39 5.14
C ALA A 47 -17.78 -23.99 4.65
N GLU A 48 -17.63 -23.81 3.34
CA GLU A 48 -17.11 -22.56 2.76
C GLU A 48 -18.19 -21.49 2.52
N GLY A 49 -19.40 -21.91 2.14
CA GLY A 49 -20.50 -21.00 1.82
C GLY A 49 -20.83 -19.98 2.93
N PRO A 50 -20.96 -20.39 4.21
CA PRO A 50 -21.20 -19.46 5.30
C PRO A 50 -20.10 -18.39 5.48
N LYS A 51 -18.85 -18.66 5.05
CA LYS A 51 -17.74 -17.72 5.18
C LYS A 51 -17.82 -16.57 4.17
N VAL A 52 -18.56 -16.74 3.06
CA VAL A 52 -18.68 -15.73 2.00
C VAL A 52 -19.21 -14.41 2.55
N ALA A 53 -20.28 -14.45 3.35
CA ALA A 53 -20.86 -13.26 3.96
C ALA A 53 -19.86 -12.52 4.87
N THR A 54 -19.14 -13.27 5.71
CA THR A 54 -18.10 -12.70 6.58
C THR A 54 -16.95 -12.08 5.76
N CYS A 55 -16.53 -12.73 4.69
CA CYS A 55 -15.48 -12.22 3.80
C CYS A 55 -15.92 -10.92 3.09
N LEU A 56 -17.17 -10.84 2.64
CA LEU A 56 -17.75 -9.62 2.07
C LEU A 56 -17.77 -8.45 3.07
N GLU A 57 -18.10 -8.71 4.33
CA GLU A 57 -18.05 -7.68 5.38
C GLU A 57 -16.62 -7.18 5.60
N TRP A 58 -15.64 -8.07 5.64
CA TRP A 58 -14.22 -7.69 5.76
C TRP A 58 -13.73 -6.91 4.55
N HIS A 59 -14.14 -7.30 3.34
CA HIS A 59 -13.83 -6.53 2.13
C HIS A 59 -14.38 -5.10 2.21
N LYS A 60 -15.66 -4.93 2.62
CA LYS A 60 -16.25 -3.60 2.81
C LYS A 60 -15.51 -2.77 3.86
N LYS A 61 -15.10 -3.38 4.98
CA LYS A 61 -14.29 -2.71 6.00
C LYS A 61 -12.92 -2.29 5.45
N ALA A 62 -12.27 -3.14 4.68
CA ALA A 62 -10.97 -2.84 4.08
C ALA A 62 -11.06 -1.64 3.13
N GLU A 63 -12.07 -1.59 2.26
CA GLU A 63 -12.31 -0.45 1.37
C GLU A 63 -12.59 0.84 2.15
N ALA A 64 -13.37 0.76 3.24
CA ALA A 64 -13.63 1.90 4.10
C ALA A 64 -12.34 2.41 4.79
N TYR A 65 -11.50 1.50 5.31
CA TYR A 65 -10.22 1.87 5.93
C TYR A 65 -9.24 2.46 4.92
N LYS A 66 -9.21 1.93 3.69
CA LYS A 66 -8.40 2.51 2.61
C LYS A 66 -8.80 3.96 2.35
N LYS A 67 -10.09 4.24 2.28
CA LYS A 67 -10.60 5.61 2.10
C LYS A 67 -10.20 6.53 3.27
N GLN A 68 -10.38 6.07 4.51
CA GLN A 68 -9.97 6.84 5.70
C GLN A 68 -8.47 7.11 5.73
N MET A 69 -7.66 6.14 5.33
CA MET A 69 -6.22 6.29 5.20
C MET A 69 -5.85 7.35 4.15
N GLU A 70 -6.47 7.32 2.97
CA GLU A 70 -6.25 8.31 1.91
C GLU A 70 -6.63 9.74 2.36
N GLU A 71 -7.76 9.88 3.06
CA GLU A 71 -8.18 11.16 3.63
C GLU A 71 -7.18 11.67 4.68
N ALA A 72 -6.74 10.81 5.60
CA ALA A 72 -5.75 11.16 6.61
C ALA A 72 -4.41 11.59 6.00
N TYR A 73 -3.94 10.91 4.95
CA TYR A 73 -2.73 11.31 4.24
C TYR A 73 -2.89 12.66 3.55
N LYS A 74 -4.03 12.90 2.92
CA LYS A 74 -4.32 14.18 2.27
C LYS A 74 -4.28 15.34 3.28
N GLU A 75 -4.94 15.20 4.43
CA GLU A 75 -4.95 16.23 5.47
C GLU A 75 -3.56 16.46 6.06
N ARG A 76 -2.81 15.38 6.33
CA ARG A 76 -1.41 15.48 6.77
C ARG A 76 -0.58 16.28 5.76
N ASP A 77 -0.69 15.96 4.47
CA ASP A 77 0.13 16.58 3.43
C ASP A 77 -0.22 18.05 3.20
N LEU A 78 -1.47 18.45 3.44
CA LEU A 78 -1.87 19.86 3.45
C LEU A 78 -1.18 20.64 4.59
N LEU A 79 -1.19 20.07 5.80
CA LEU A 79 -0.56 20.70 6.97
C LEU A 79 0.97 20.70 6.88
N LEU A 80 1.55 19.63 6.35
CA LEU A 80 2.99 19.42 6.30
C LEU A 80 3.70 20.47 5.44
N LYS A 81 3.05 21.03 4.41
CA LYS A 81 3.64 22.06 3.54
C LYS A 81 4.12 23.28 4.33
N GLY A 82 3.26 23.83 5.18
CA GLY A 82 3.61 25.00 5.99
C GLY A 82 4.69 24.69 7.03
N ILE A 83 4.64 23.48 7.61
CA ILE A 83 5.66 23.03 8.56
C ILE A 83 7.02 22.87 7.86
N ASP A 84 7.06 22.26 6.69
CA ASP A 84 8.28 22.07 5.90
C ASP A 84 8.91 23.41 5.50
N GLU A 85 8.10 24.37 5.05
CA GLU A 85 8.56 25.73 4.76
C GLU A 85 9.10 26.43 6.00
N ALA A 86 8.43 26.33 7.15
CA ALA A 86 8.88 26.91 8.40
C ALA A 86 10.21 26.29 8.90
N VAL A 87 10.36 24.96 8.79
CA VAL A 87 11.59 24.26 9.15
C VAL A 87 12.74 24.68 8.23
N LYS A 88 12.50 24.79 6.92
CA LYS A 88 13.50 25.30 5.95
C LYS A 88 13.90 26.73 6.24
N ALA A 89 12.94 27.63 6.47
CA ALA A 89 13.22 29.02 6.81
C ALA A 89 14.04 29.12 8.12
N THR A 90 13.69 28.32 9.12
CA THR A 90 14.43 28.24 10.39
C THR A 90 15.88 27.81 10.16
N ARG A 91 16.08 26.74 9.38
CA ARG A 91 17.42 26.27 8.99
C ARG A 91 18.23 27.38 8.32
N ASP A 92 17.63 28.10 7.39
CA ASP A 92 18.32 29.13 6.60
C ASP A 92 18.74 30.31 7.49
N VAL A 93 17.88 30.74 8.41
CA VAL A 93 18.21 31.78 9.42
C VAL A 93 19.34 31.32 10.33
N LEU A 94 19.25 30.11 10.90
CA LEU A 94 20.26 29.58 11.81
C LEU A 94 21.61 29.37 11.12
N THR A 95 21.59 28.97 9.85
CA THR A 95 22.80 28.87 9.01
C THR A 95 23.42 30.24 8.80
N GLY A 96 22.60 31.28 8.56
CA GLY A 96 23.04 32.66 8.44
C GLY A 96 23.71 33.21 9.70
N ILE A 97 23.17 32.89 10.88
CA ILE A 97 23.70 33.32 12.18
C ILE A 97 24.95 32.54 12.57
N ASN A 98 24.96 31.23 12.35
CA ASN A 98 26.01 30.33 12.81
C ASN A 98 27.03 29.96 11.72
N ARG A 99 27.25 30.83 10.71
CA ARG A 99 28.18 30.56 9.59
C ARG A 99 29.56 30.10 10.02
N SER A 100 30.08 30.66 11.10
CA SER A 100 31.42 30.34 11.64
C SER A 100 31.45 29.06 12.47
N ASN A 101 30.29 28.57 12.94
CA ASN A 101 30.20 27.36 13.75
C ASN A 101 28.84 26.65 13.55
N MET A 102 28.72 25.91 12.45
CA MET A 102 27.49 25.23 12.05
C MET A 102 27.08 24.10 13.01
N LYS A 103 27.99 23.60 13.86
CA LYS A 103 27.69 22.56 14.87
C LYS A 103 26.62 23.02 15.87
N ARG A 104 26.44 24.33 16.05
CA ARG A 104 25.37 24.93 16.87
C ARG A 104 23.95 24.69 16.33
N MET A 105 23.81 24.20 15.10
CA MET A 105 22.49 23.80 14.58
C MET A 105 21.97 22.53 15.26
N ALA A 106 22.85 21.70 15.84
CA ALA A 106 22.45 20.52 16.60
C ALA A 106 21.64 20.87 17.86
N ASP A 107 21.87 22.05 18.45
CA ASP A 107 21.08 22.57 19.59
C ASP A 107 19.59 22.73 19.24
N TRP A 108 19.28 22.85 17.95
CA TRP A 108 17.93 22.98 17.40
C TRP A 108 17.39 21.67 16.80
N GLY A 109 18.10 20.56 17.01
CA GLY A 109 17.72 19.23 16.50
C GLY A 109 18.11 18.96 15.05
N PHE A 110 18.85 19.85 14.38
CA PHE A 110 19.37 19.57 13.04
C PHE A 110 20.60 18.64 13.11
N VAL A 111 20.60 17.60 12.29
CA VAL A 111 21.79 16.76 12.11
C VAL A 111 22.77 17.46 11.18
N VAL A 112 23.98 17.75 11.68
CA VAL A 112 25.06 18.39 10.90
C VAL A 112 26.04 17.31 10.44
N ILE A 113 26.15 17.13 9.12
CA ILE A 113 27.06 16.16 8.52
C ILE A 113 28.22 16.92 7.89
N GLU A 114 29.46 16.69 8.37
CA GLU A 114 30.67 17.16 7.69
C GLU A 114 30.97 16.22 6.51
N SER A 115 30.74 16.69 5.27
CA SER A 115 31.26 15.97 4.11
C SER A 115 32.77 16.21 4.01
N ALA A 116 33.58 15.16 4.11
CA ALA A 116 35.01 15.26 3.84
C ALA A 116 35.22 15.80 2.41
N LYS A 117 36.01 16.87 2.27
CA LYS A 117 36.40 17.40 0.97
C LYS A 117 37.18 16.31 0.23
N SER A 118 36.65 15.78 -0.86
CA SER A 118 37.41 14.90 -1.74
C SER A 118 38.62 15.68 -2.25
N SER A 119 39.81 15.31 -1.77
CA SER A 119 41.08 15.83 -2.27
C SER A 119 41.37 15.23 -3.64
N GLY A 120 40.69 15.75 -4.66
CA GLY A 120 41.12 15.61 -6.04
C GLY A 120 42.28 16.56 -6.29
N GLY A 121 43.51 16.06 -6.20
CA GLY A 121 44.74 16.77 -6.54
C GLY A 121 45.77 15.77 -7.02
N GLY A 122 45.83 15.59 -8.34
CA GLY A 122 46.87 14.79 -8.98
C GLY A 122 48.25 15.41 -8.82
N ALA A 123 49.25 14.55 -8.69
CA ALA A 123 50.64 14.86 -9.01
C ALA A 123 51.26 13.60 -9.60
N SER A 124 51.46 13.63 -10.91
CA SER A 124 52.42 12.80 -11.63
C SER A 124 53.82 13.01 -11.04
N THR A 125 54.57 11.92 -10.85
CA THR A 125 55.99 11.84 -11.25
C THR A 125 56.39 10.37 -11.37
N GLU A 126 56.75 9.98 -12.60
CA GLU A 126 57.60 8.85 -12.95
C GLU A 126 58.94 8.86 -12.18
N GLY A 127 59.59 7.70 -12.10
CA GLY A 127 61.05 7.67 -12.23
C GLY A 127 61.78 6.63 -11.39
N LYS A 128 61.97 5.45 -12.00
CA LYS A 128 63.03 4.44 -11.79
C LYS A 128 63.18 3.75 -10.43
#